data_AF-A0A9D9Q3X6-F1
#
_entry.id   AF-A0A9D9Q3X6-F1
#
_cell.length_a   1.000
_cell.length_b   1.000
_cell.length_c   1.000
_cell.angle_alpha   90.00
_cell.angle_beta   90.00
_cell.angle_gamma   90.00
#
_symmetry.space_group_name_H-M   'P 1'
#
loop_
_entity.id
_entity.type
_entity.pdbx_description
1 polymer ?
#
loop_
_entity_poly.entity_id
_entity_poly.type
_entity_poly.pdbx_seq_one_letter_code
_entity_poly.pdbx_strand_id
1 'polypeptide(L)'
;MNIPFAETLKKLRVDKGLSQRELAEQIYVTRSTIARWENGSRLPDISMILRLSKCLDTDANTLFSIAAESDDAPNVVMVDDKKLFLSGALPILEEVMPNAIITGFTRPSEFLEYANKNRIALAFLDIEIGKTSGLNLCRELLALNPRINVVYLTAYAEYAFDAWSTGACGFLLKPITAESVKEQLKNLRYPFFGEEAVSNG
;
A
#
# COMPACT_ATOMS: atom_id res chain seq x y z
N MET A 1 -14.10 5.52 8.23
CA MET A 1 -14.06 5.54 9.72
C MET A 1 -12.90 4.64 10.14
N ASN A 2 -11.95 5.09 10.95
CA ASN A 2 -10.78 4.26 11.33
C ASN A 2 -11.11 3.37 12.53
N ILE A 3 -11.84 2.28 12.28
CA ILE A 3 -12.21 1.30 13.31
C ILE A 3 -10.97 0.62 13.92
N PRO A 4 -9.95 0.19 13.13
CA PRO A 4 -8.74 -0.42 13.68
C PRO A 4 -7.98 0.47 14.67
N PHE A 5 -7.81 1.76 14.34
CA PHE A 5 -7.15 2.71 15.23
C PHE A 5 -7.95 2.94 16.50
N ALA A 6 -9.25 3.16 16.32
CA ALA A 6 -10.17 3.41 17.42
C ALA A 6 -10.17 2.26 18.44
N GLU A 7 -10.26 1.02 17.97
CA GLU A 7 -10.23 -0.18 18.81
C GLU A 7 -8.88 -0.39 19.48
N THR A 8 -7.78 -0.20 18.74
CA THR A 8 -6.43 -0.37 19.27
C THR A 8 -6.12 0.67 20.35
N LEU A 9 -6.42 1.95 20.08
CA LEU A 9 -6.24 3.02 21.06
C LEU A 9 -7.04 2.72 22.34
N LYS A 10 -8.29 2.29 22.19
CA LYS A 10 -9.15 1.92 23.31
C LYS A 10 -8.58 0.74 24.10
N LYS A 11 -8.11 -0.30 23.41
CA LYS A 11 -7.50 -1.49 24.02
C LYS A 11 -6.25 -1.11 24.81
N LEU A 12 -5.28 -0.43 24.20
CA LEU A 12 -4.04 0.00 24.86
C LEU A 12 -4.31 0.87 26.10
N ARG A 13 -5.29 1.78 26.00
CA ARG A 13 -5.70 2.60 27.14
C ARG A 13 -6.23 1.74 28.29
N VAL A 14 -7.10 0.76 27.99
CA VAL A 14 -7.69 -0.13 29.00
C VAL A 14 -6.64 -1.07 29.60
N ASP A 15 -5.71 -1.58 28.79
CA ASP A 15 -4.59 -2.43 29.26
C ASP A 15 -3.66 -1.65 30.21
N LYS A 16 -3.54 -0.33 30.02
CA LYS A 16 -2.88 0.59 30.96
C LYS A 16 -3.70 0.97 32.18
N GLY A 17 -4.93 0.47 32.30
CA GLY A 17 -5.84 0.79 33.42
C GLY A 17 -6.35 2.23 33.42
N LEU A 18 -6.24 2.95 32.30
CA LEU A 18 -6.60 4.36 32.22
C LEU A 18 -8.05 4.54 31.76
N SER A 19 -8.77 5.48 32.36
CA SER A 19 -10.00 6.04 31.80
C SER A 19 -9.69 7.00 30.64
N GLN A 20 -10.68 7.30 29.80
CA GLN A 20 -10.52 8.31 28.75
C GLN A 20 -10.15 9.69 29.30
N ARG A 21 -10.57 10.02 30.53
CA ARG A 21 -10.21 11.29 31.18
C ARG A 21 -8.74 11.29 31.60
N GLU A 22 -8.27 10.21 32.20
CA GLU A 22 -6.87 10.09 32.65
C GLU A 22 -5.89 10.10 31.47
N LEU A 23 -6.21 9.38 30.37
CA LEU A 23 -5.39 9.46 29.15
C LEU A 23 -5.36 10.89 28.60
N ALA A 24 -6.51 11.56 28.57
CA ALA A 24 -6.61 12.93 28.07
C ALA A 24 -5.74 13.90 28.89
N GLU A 25 -5.73 13.76 30.21
CA GLU A 25 -4.89 14.54 31.12
C GLU A 25 -3.40 14.29 30.88
N GLN A 26 -2.99 13.04 30.67
CA GLN A 26 -1.59 12.69 30.44
C GLN A 26 -1.02 13.23 29.12
N ILE A 27 -1.84 13.34 28.07
CA ILE A 27 -1.38 13.83 26.75
C ILE A 27 -1.81 15.28 26.46
N TYR A 28 -2.45 15.94 27.42
CA TYR A 28 -2.91 17.33 27.38
C TYR A 28 -3.98 17.61 26.29
N VAL A 29 -5.02 16.77 26.24
CA VAL A 29 -6.20 16.97 25.39
C VAL A 29 -7.50 16.85 26.22
N THR A 30 -8.66 17.04 25.60
CA THR A 30 -9.95 16.85 26.27
C THR A 30 -10.40 15.40 26.22
N ARG A 31 -11.19 14.95 27.21
CA ARG A 31 -11.83 13.61 27.18
C ARG A 31 -12.67 13.38 25.91
N SER A 32 -13.32 14.43 25.40
CA SER A 32 -14.09 14.36 24.14
C SER A 32 -13.20 14.14 22.91
N THR A 33 -11.95 14.57 22.94
CA THR A 33 -10.96 14.30 21.90
C THR A 33 -10.61 12.81 21.87
N ILE A 34 -10.30 12.21 23.02
CA ILE A 34 -10.07 10.76 23.14
C ILE A 34 -11.31 9.98 22.69
N ALA A 35 -12.52 10.38 23.12
CA ALA A 35 -13.74 9.70 22.73
C ALA A 35 -13.98 9.73 21.21
N ARG A 36 -13.61 10.83 20.53
CA ARG A 36 -13.71 10.94 19.07
C ARG A 36 -12.68 10.08 18.33
N TRP A 37 -11.52 9.83 18.94
CA TRP A 37 -10.53 8.91 18.40
C TRP A 37 -10.98 7.45 18.58
N GLU A 38 -11.45 7.09 19.77
CA GLU A 38 -11.89 5.72 20.10
C GLU A 38 -13.22 5.30 19.47
N ASN A 39 -13.95 6.22 18.85
CA ASN A 39 -15.13 5.91 18.05
C ASN A 39 -14.89 6.10 16.55
N GLY A 40 -13.65 6.40 16.14
CA GLY A 40 -13.25 6.55 14.75
C GLY A 40 -13.83 7.78 14.03
N SER A 41 -14.49 8.70 14.74
CA SER A 41 -15.05 9.93 14.15
C SER A 41 -14.00 10.99 13.81
N ARG A 42 -12.79 10.87 14.37
CA ARG A 42 -11.63 11.70 14.05
C ARG A 42 -10.34 10.93 14.28
N LEU A 43 -9.29 11.28 13.55
CA LEU A 43 -7.94 10.78 13.80
C LEU A 43 -7.07 11.82 14.52
N PRO A 44 -6.12 11.38 15.35
CA PRO A 44 -5.06 12.24 15.88
C PRO A 44 -4.08 12.64 14.77
N ASP A 45 -3.47 13.82 14.91
CA ASP A 45 -2.33 14.21 14.08
C ASP A 45 -1.03 13.51 14.54
N ILE A 46 0.05 13.71 13.78
CA ILE A 46 1.38 13.14 14.07
C ILE A 46 1.86 13.55 15.48
N SER A 47 1.62 14.79 15.91
CA SER A 47 2.05 15.23 17.24
C SER A 47 1.32 14.46 18.35
N MET A 48 0.04 14.14 18.16
CA MET A 48 -0.74 13.37 19.12
C MET A 48 -0.36 11.89 19.10
N ILE A 49 -0.06 11.32 17.94
CA ILE A 49 0.44 9.94 17.81
C ILE A 49 1.73 9.76 18.63
N LEU A 50 2.68 10.70 18.53
CA LEU A 50 3.92 10.67 19.31
C LEU A 50 3.72 10.82 20.83
N ARG A 51 2.64 11.46 21.26
CA ARG A 51 2.29 11.57 22.69
C ARG A 51 1.62 10.30 23.19
N LEU A 52 0.68 9.77 22.40
CA LEU A 52 0.01 8.51 22.67
C LEU A 52 1.02 7.37 22.78
N SER A 53 2.01 7.33 21.88
CA SER A 53 3.05 6.29 21.89
C SER A 53 3.84 6.28 23.21
N LYS A 54 4.28 7.46 23.65
CA LYS A 54 5.00 7.63 24.93
C LYS A 54 4.14 7.33 26.15
N CYS A 55 2.86 7.68 26.12
CA CYS A 55 1.96 7.51 27.26
C CYS A 55 1.49 6.05 27.42
N LEU A 56 1.24 5.37 26.30
CA LEU A 56 0.73 4.00 26.28
C LEU A 56 1.85 2.94 26.24
N ASP A 57 3.11 3.37 26.31
CA ASP A 57 4.31 2.54 26.15
C ASP A 57 4.24 1.64 24.90
N THR A 58 3.91 2.27 23.76
CA THR A 58 3.82 1.60 22.47
C THR A 58 4.69 2.31 21.44
N ASP A 59 5.09 1.60 20.40
CA ASP A 59 5.87 2.18 19.32
C ASP A 59 5.01 3.18 18.51
N ALA A 60 5.60 4.33 18.19
CA ALA A 60 4.88 5.38 17.45
C ALA A 60 4.54 4.94 16.03
N ASN A 61 5.36 4.10 15.40
CA ASN A 61 5.06 3.54 14.09
C ASN A 61 3.90 2.56 14.20
N THR A 62 3.75 1.79 15.28
CA THR A 62 2.55 0.95 15.49
C THR A 62 1.28 1.80 15.49
N LEU A 63 1.23 2.88 16.28
CA LEU A 63 0.05 3.75 16.30
C LEU A 63 -0.13 4.54 14.99
N PHE A 64 0.96 4.93 14.35
CA PHE A 64 0.93 5.64 13.07
C PHE A 64 0.41 4.75 11.94
N SER A 65 0.89 3.51 11.84
CA SER A 65 0.41 2.54 10.87
C SER A 65 -1.09 2.33 11.04
N ILE A 66 -1.56 2.10 12.26
CA ILE A 66 -2.97 1.86 12.50
C ILE A 66 -3.81 3.14 12.28
N ALA A 67 -3.29 4.34 12.62
CA ALA A 67 -3.96 5.61 12.32
C ALA A 67 -4.02 5.93 10.82
N ALA A 68 -3.02 5.48 10.07
CA ALA A 68 -2.98 5.54 8.61
C ALA A 68 -3.84 4.44 7.96
N GLU A 69 -4.12 3.34 8.66
CA GLU A 69 -4.98 2.21 8.25
C GLU A 69 -6.50 2.55 8.28
N SER A 70 -6.89 3.77 7.91
CA SER A 70 -8.24 3.99 7.41
C SER A 70 -8.23 4.32 5.94
N ASP A 71 -7.99 3.27 5.14
CA ASP A 71 -8.62 2.98 3.84
C ASP A 71 -7.82 1.97 2.98
N ASP A 72 -6.69 1.44 3.48
CA ASP A 72 -5.56 1.10 2.61
C ASP A 72 -5.50 -0.38 2.16
N ALA A 73 -6.59 -0.94 1.62
CA ALA A 73 -6.43 -2.08 0.72
C ALA A 73 -5.52 -1.62 -0.43
N PRO A 74 -4.28 -2.14 -0.56
CA PRO A 74 -3.33 -1.56 -1.50
C PRO A 74 -3.93 -1.61 -2.90
N ASN A 75 -4.01 -0.44 -3.54
CA ASN A 75 -4.48 -0.36 -4.91
C ASN A 75 -3.37 -0.85 -5.85
N VAL A 76 -3.59 -2.03 -6.42
CA VAL A 76 -2.67 -2.74 -7.30
C VAL A 76 -3.26 -2.75 -8.70
N VAL A 77 -2.45 -2.32 -9.66
CA VAL A 77 -2.88 -2.26 -11.06
C VAL A 77 -1.99 -3.14 -11.93
N MET A 78 -2.56 -3.71 -12.98
CA MET A 78 -1.83 -4.41 -14.03
C MET A 78 -2.21 -3.84 -15.40
N VAL A 79 -1.21 -3.54 -16.24
CA VAL A 79 -1.41 -2.97 -17.57
C VAL A 79 -0.78 -3.88 -18.62
N ASP A 80 -1.60 -4.47 -19.48
CA ASP A 80 -1.20 -5.36 -20.57
C ASP A 80 -2.30 -5.34 -21.64
N ASP A 81 -1.94 -5.15 -22.93
CA ASP A 81 -2.92 -5.06 -24.01
C ASP A 81 -3.57 -6.42 -24.35
N LYS A 82 -3.00 -7.53 -23.88
CA LYS A 82 -3.51 -8.89 -24.07
C LYS A 82 -4.47 -9.25 -22.95
N LYS A 83 -5.77 -9.08 -23.21
CA LYS A 83 -6.85 -9.49 -22.29
C LYS A 83 -6.69 -10.91 -21.75
N LEU A 84 -6.25 -11.86 -22.58
CA LEU A 84 -6.03 -13.24 -22.17
C LEU A 84 -4.97 -13.37 -21.08
N PHE A 85 -3.91 -12.56 -21.14
CA PHE A 85 -2.88 -12.52 -20.10
C PHE A 85 -3.46 -12.00 -18.79
N LEU A 86 -4.16 -10.85 -18.82
CA LEU A 86 -4.82 -10.29 -17.64
C LEU A 86 -5.79 -11.29 -16.99
N SER A 87 -6.59 -12.01 -17.78
CA SER A 87 -7.52 -13.03 -17.26
C SER A 87 -6.84 -14.18 -16.52
N GLY A 88 -5.59 -14.52 -16.86
CA GLY A 88 -4.81 -15.51 -16.11
C GLY A 88 -4.00 -14.92 -14.95
N ALA A 89 -3.59 -13.66 -15.07
CA ALA A 89 -2.68 -13.00 -14.15
C ALA A 89 -3.36 -12.38 -12.92
N LEU A 90 -4.52 -11.74 -13.10
CA LEU A 90 -5.22 -11.08 -11.99
C LEU A 90 -5.63 -12.06 -10.86
N PRO A 91 -6.13 -13.28 -11.14
CA PRO A 91 -6.43 -14.26 -10.08
C PRO A 91 -5.20 -14.65 -9.25
N ILE A 92 -4.01 -14.67 -9.86
CA ILE A 92 -2.75 -14.93 -9.14
C ILE A 92 -2.45 -13.77 -8.18
N LEU A 93 -2.68 -12.52 -8.61
CA LEU A 93 -2.53 -11.38 -7.71
C LEU A 93 -3.56 -11.42 -6.57
N GLU A 94 -4.80 -11.81 -6.84
CA GLU A 94 -5.86 -11.93 -5.83
C GLU A 94 -5.52 -13.02 -4.80
N GLU A 95 -4.94 -14.13 -5.23
CA GLU A 95 -4.46 -15.20 -4.35
C GLU A 95 -3.31 -14.70 -3.45
N VAL A 96 -2.34 -14.00 -4.04
CA VAL A 96 -1.13 -13.55 -3.32
C VAL A 96 -1.43 -12.34 -2.41
N MET A 97 -2.34 -11.46 -2.83
CA MET A 97 -2.67 -10.20 -2.16
C MET A 97 -4.18 -10.09 -1.90
N PRO A 98 -4.76 -10.93 -1.03
CA PRO A 98 -6.22 -11.04 -0.84
C PRO A 98 -6.87 -9.76 -0.29
N ASN A 99 -6.09 -8.87 0.31
CA ASN A 99 -6.56 -7.61 0.86
C ASN A 99 -6.34 -6.41 -0.10
N ALA A 100 -5.83 -6.64 -1.31
CA ALA A 100 -5.58 -5.60 -2.29
C ALA A 100 -6.80 -5.31 -3.16
N ILE A 101 -6.93 -4.06 -3.61
CA ILE A 101 -7.84 -3.72 -4.71
C ILE A 101 -7.06 -3.94 -6.01
N ILE A 102 -7.45 -4.95 -6.78
CA ILE A 102 -6.73 -5.35 -7.99
C ILE A 102 -7.52 -4.92 -9.23
N THR A 103 -6.89 -4.13 -10.11
CA THR A 103 -7.52 -3.63 -11.34
C THR A 103 -6.64 -3.86 -12.57
N GLY A 104 -7.20 -4.47 -13.62
CA GLY A 104 -6.50 -4.67 -14.90
C GLY A 104 -6.90 -3.64 -15.96
N PHE A 105 -5.94 -3.18 -16.77
CA PHE A 105 -6.16 -2.26 -17.87
C PHE A 105 -5.54 -2.80 -19.16
N THR A 106 -6.32 -2.78 -20.25
CA THR A 106 -5.82 -3.12 -21.61
C THR A 106 -5.41 -1.91 -22.42
N ARG A 107 -5.73 -0.71 -21.96
CA ARG A 107 -5.46 0.55 -22.66
C ARG A 107 -4.67 1.51 -21.78
N PRO A 108 -3.51 2.00 -22.24
CA PRO A 108 -2.72 3.00 -21.51
C PRO A 108 -3.50 4.27 -21.16
N SER A 109 -4.38 4.76 -22.04
CA SER A 109 -5.13 5.99 -21.80
C SER A 109 -6.10 5.88 -20.62
N GLU A 110 -6.85 4.78 -20.55
CA GLU A 110 -7.78 4.49 -19.45
C GLU A 110 -7.03 4.32 -18.12
N PHE A 111 -5.88 3.65 -18.18
CA PHE A 111 -4.99 3.51 -17.05
C PHE A 111 -4.50 4.87 -16.51
N LEU A 112 -4.03 5.77 -17.40
CA LEU A 112 -3.55 7.09 -16.98
C LEU A 112 -4.69 7.97 -16.43
N GLU A 113 -5.88 7.91 -17.00
CA GLU A 113 -7.05 8.58 -16.45
C GLU A 113 -7.39 8.09 -15.04
N TYR A 114 -7.25 6.78 -14.80
CA TYR A 114 -7.42 6.19 -13.48
C TYR A 114 -6.33 6.62 -12.50
N ALA A 115 -5.06 6.57 -12.91
CA ALA A 115 -3.90 6.94 -12.10
C ALA A 115 -3.91 8.42 -11.66
N ASN A 116 -4.50 9.31 -12.47
CA ASN A 116 -4.66 10.73 -12.10
C ASN A 116 -5.69 10.95 -10.98
N LYS A 117 -6.62 10.02 -10.78
CA LYS A 117 -7.73 10.15 -9.83
C LYS A 117 -7.55 9.29 -8.58
N ASN A 118 -6.74 8.23 -8.68
CA ASN A 118 -6.60 7.21 -7.66
C ASN A 118 -5.13 7.06 -7.28
N ARG A 119 -4.85 6.95 -5.98
CA ARG A 119 -3.52 6.58 -5.51
C ARG A 119 -3.29 5.11 -5.79
N ILE A 120 -2.22 4.81 -6.53
CA ILE A 120 -1.77 3.45 -6.81
C ILE A 120 -0.57 3.14 -5.93
N ALA A 121 -0.58 1.99 -5.27
CA ALA A 121 0.49 1.53 -4.41
C ALA A 121 1.51 0.66 -5.17
N LEU A 122 1.04 -0.13 -6.15
CA LEU A 122 1.88 -0.97 -7.00
C LEU A 122 1.29 -1.08 -8.41
N ALA A 123 2.13 -0.92 -9.43
CA ALA A 123 1.78 -1.13 -10.82
C ALA A 123 2.65 -2.22 -11.45
N PHE A 124 2.00 -3.21 -12.06
CA PHE A 124 2.61 -4.17 -12.99
C PHE A 124 2.41 -3.68 -14.42
N LEU A 125 3.48 -3.38 -15.15
CA LEU A 125 3.39 -2.81 -16.49
C LEU A 125 4.05 -3.73 -17.51
N ASP A 126 3.32 -4.17 -18.53
CA ASP A 126 3.95 -4.77 -19.70
C ASP A 126 4.90 -3.78 -20.37
N ILE A 127 6.07 -4.23 -20.80
CA ILE A 127 7.04 -3.36 -21.49
C ILE A 127 6.54 -3.03 -22.90
N GLU A 128 5.92 -4.01 -23.55
CA GLU A 128 5.37 -3.89 -24.91
C GLU A 128 3.84 -3.74 -24.83
N ILE A 129 3.31 -2.51 -24.90
CA ILE A 129 1.85 -2.28 -24.84
C ILE A 129 1.40 -1.67 -26.18
N GLY A 130 1.05 -2.51 -27.13
CA GLY A 130 0.65 -2.08 -28.48
C GLY A 130 1.71 -1.19 -29.15
N LYS A 131 1.39 0.10 -29.33
CA LYS A 131 2.32 1.11 -29.89
C LYS A 131 3.02 1.96 -28.83
N THR A 132 2.68 1.78 -27.56
CA THR A 132 3.20 2.55 -26.43
C THR A 132 4.19 1.68 -25.65
N SER A 133 5.29 2.27 -25.19
CA SER A 133 6.24 1.57 -24.33
C SER A 133 5.81 1.67 -22.87
N GLY A 134 5.79 0.55 -22.15
CA GLY A 134 5.61 0.52 -20.69
C GLY A 134 6.67 1.35 -19.94
N LEU A 135 7.83 1.57 -20.54
CA LEU A 135 8.85 2.47 -20.01
C LEU A 135 8.35 3.92 -19.93
N ASN A 136 7.58 4.39 -20.92
CA ASN A 136 7.00 5.72 -20.91
C ASN A 136 5.91 5.84 -19.84
N LEU A 137 5.04 4.83 -19.73
CA LEU A 137 4.03 4.80 -18.67
C LEU A 137 4.63 4.84 -17.28
N CYS A 138 5.74 4.11 -17.06
CA CYS A 138 6.46 4.17 -15.80
C CYS A 138 6.96 5.59 -15.47
N ARG A 139 7.54 6.29 -16.46
CA ARG A 139 8.00 7.68 -16.26
C ARG A 139 6.84 8.62 -15.93
N GLU A 140 5.71 8.49 -16.63
CA GLU A 140 4.51 9.28 -16.36
C GLU A 140 3.96 9.01 -14.95
N LEU A 141 3.89 7.74 -14.53
CA LEU A 141 3.45 7.38 -13.18
C LEU A 141 4.38 7.91 -12.09
N LEU A 142 5.69 7.81 -12.28
CA LEU A 142 6.66 8.32 -11.31
C LEU A 142 6.64 9.85 -11.22
N ALA A 143 6.30 10.54 -12.31
CA ALA A 143 6.08 11.98 -12.29
C ALA A 143 4.81 12.37 -11.51
N LEU A 144 3.75 11.55 -11.58
CA LEU A 144 2.51 11.75 -10.80
C LEU A 144 2.70 11.39 -9.31
N ASN A 145 3.36 10.27 -9.04
CA ASN A 145 3.60 9.77 -7.69
C ASN A 145 5.00 9.12 -7.60
N PRO A 146 6.02 9.84 -7.10
CA PRO A 146 7.38 9.31 -6.96
C PRO A 146 7.50 8.13 -5.97
N ARG A 147 6.45 7.86 -5.17
CA ARG A 147 6.41 6.79 -4.16
C ARG A 147 5.65 5.54 -4.62
N ILE A 148 5.24 5.46 -5.89
CA ILE A 148 4.64 4.23 -6.44
C ILE A 148 5.70 3.14 -6.62
N ASN A 149 5.36 1.89 -6.33
CA ASN A 149 6.17 0.75 -6.78
C ASN A 149 5.80 0.40 -8.22
N VAL A 150 6.80 0.21 -9.09
CA VAL A 150 6.58 -0.25 -10.47
C VAL A 150 7.37 -1.51 -10.72
N VAL A 151 6.69 -2.55 -11.20
CA VAL A 151 7.26 -3.83 -11.62
C VAL A 151 6.95 -4.04 -13.09
N TYR A 152 7.97 -4.33 -13.89
CA TYR A 152 7.74 -4.63 -15.30
C TYR A 152 7.38 -6.08 -15.55
N LEU A 153 6.56 -6.32 -16.57
CA LEU A 153 6.24 -7.62 -17.14
C LEU A 153 6.87 -7.71 -18.54
N THR A 154 7.45 -8.85 -18.91
CA THR A 154 8.00 -9.05 -20.27
C THR A 154 8.15 -10.53 -20.60
N ALA A 155 8.24 -10.84 -21.90
CA ALA A 155 8.64 -12.16 -22.38
C ALA A 155 10.16 -12.30 -22.59
N TYR A 156 10.92 -11.20 -22.65
CA TYR A 156 12.36 -11.16 -22.94
C TYR A 156 13.20 -10.41 -21.89
N ALA A 157 14.17 -11.09 -21.28
CA ALA A 157 15.02 -10.52 -20.23
C ALA A 157 15.90 -9.33 -20.69
N GLU A 158 16.10 -9.15 -22.00
CA GLU A 158 16.92 -8.07 -22.57
C GLU A 158 16.41 -6.67 -22.22
N TYR A 159 15.10 -6.51 -22.01
CA TYR A 159 14.49 -5.25 -21.59
C TYR A 159 14.84 -4.83 -20.15
N ALA A 160 15.46 -5.71 -19.36
CA ALA A 160 15.86 -5.40 -17.99
C ALA A 160 16.85 -4.24 -17.92
N PHE A 161 17.72 -4.08 -18.93
CA PHE A 161 18.69 -2.98 -18.97
C PHE A 161 18.01 -1.62 -19.16
N ASP A 162 17.03 -1.55 -20.07
CA ASP A 162 16.28 -0.32 -20.32
C ASP A 162 15.41 0.06 -19.11
N ALA A 163 14.79 -0.95 -18.48
CA ALA A 163 14.00 -0.81 -17.26
C ALA A 163 14.80 -0.25 -16.07
N TRP A 164 16.10 -0.55 -15.99
CA TRP A 164 16.96 -0.04 -14.91
C TRP A 164 16.99 1.50 -14.87
N SER A 165 16.87 2.15 -16.03
CA SER A 165 16.95 3.61 -16.14
C SER A 165 15.69 4.36 -15.72
N THR A 166 14.54 3.68 -15.58
CA THR A 166 13.24 4.34 -15.39
C THR A 166 12.86 4.53 -13.93
N GLY A 167 13.58 3.92 -12.98
CA GLY A 167 13.28 4.01 -11.56
C GLY A 167 12.28 2.97 -11.05
N ALA A 168 11.88 2.00 -11.89
CA ALA A 168 11.15 0.81 -11.47
C ALA A 168 11.89 0.04 -10.36
N CYS A 169 11.15 -0.74 -9.56
CA CYS A 169 11.70 -1.50 -8.44
C CYS A 169 11.79 -3.00 -8.70
N GLY A 170 11.38 -3.49 -9.87
CA GLY A 170 11.72 -4.84 -10.29
C GLY A 170 11.03 -5.32 -11.56
N PHE A 171 11.09 -6.63 -11.75
CA PHE A 171 10.89 -7.26 -13.04
C PHE A 171 10.32 -8.69 -12.88
N LEU A 172 9.31 -9.07 -13.68
CA LEU A 172 8.75 -10.42 -13.76
C LEU A 172 8.69 -10.91 -15.20
N LEU A 173 9.24 -12.11 -15.44
CA LEU A 173 9.12 -12.80 -16.73
C LEU A 173 7.74 -13.45 -16.85
N LYS A 174 7.15 -13.38 -18.04
CA LYS A 174 5.94 -14.13 -18.39
C LYS A 174 6.32 -15.60 -18.69
N PRO A 175 5.51 -16.60 -18.30
CA PRO A 175 4.27 -16.48 -17.53
C PRO A 175 4.53 -16.13 -16.06
N ILE A 176 3.66 -15.30 -15.48
CA ILE A 176 3.75 -14.98 -14.05
C ILE A 176 3.25 -16.17 -13.22
N THR A 177 3.88 -16.41 -12.08
CA THR A 177 3.43 -17.40 -11.08
C THR A 177 3.27 -16.76 -9.71
N ALA A 178 2.48 -17.38 -8.83
CA ALA A 178 2.30 -16.90 -7.45
C ALA A 178 3.65 -16.76 -6.71
N GLU A 179 4.58 -17.69 -6.91
CA GLU A 179 5.92 -17.65 -6.32
C GLU A 179 6.71 -16.45 -6.83
N SER A 180 6.67 -16.19 -8.14
CA SER A 180 7.38 -15.05 -8.74
C SER A 180 6.86 -13.72 -8.19
N VAL A 181 5.54 -13.59 -8.01
CA VAL A 181 4.92 -12.40 -7.42
C VAL A 181 5.32 -12.26 -5.95
N LYS A 182 5.21 -13.32 -5.15
CA LYS A 182 5.61 -13.33 -3.72
C LYS A 182 7.07 -12.90 -3.54
N GLU A 183 7.98 -13.41 -4.38
CA GLU A 183 9.38 -13.03 -4.32
C GLU A 183 9.60 -11.57 -4.69
N GLN A 184 8.87 -11.08 -5.69
CA GLN A 184 8.96 -9.67 -6.08
C GLN A 184 8.39 -8.72 -5.01
N LEU A 185 7.35 -9.14 -4.28
CA LEU A 185 6.75 -8.36 -3.20
C LEU A 185 7.73 -8.11 -2.02
N LYS A 186 8.63 -9.05 -1.75
CA LYS A 186 9.69 -8.88 -0.72
C LYS A 186 10.69 -7.78 -1.07
N ASN A 187 10.79 -7.43 -2.36
CA ASN A 187 11.81 -6.52 -2.89
C ASN A 187 11.23 -5.16 -3.31
N LEU A 188 9.99 -4.85 -2.91
CA LEU A 188 9.39 -3.54 -3.20
C LEU A 188 10.19 -2.41 -2.55
N ARG A 189 10.37 -1.31 -3.28
CA ARG A 189 11.04 -0.11 -2.76
C ARG A 189 10.28 0.51 -1.59
N TYR A 190 8.94 0.45 -1.65
CA TYR A 190 8.05 0.90 -0.59
C TYR A 190 7.14 -0.26 -0.19
N PRO A 191 7.56 -1.11 0.76
CA PRO A 191 6.79 -2.28 1.18
C PRO A 191 5.38 -1.90 1.66
N PHE A 192 4.42 -2.80 1.47
CA PHE A 192 3.10 -2.66 2.07
C PHE A 192 3.21 -2.94 3.57
N PHE A 193 2.67 -2.04 4.40
CA PHE A 193 2.67 -2.26 5.85
C PHE A 193 1.70 -3.40 6.18
N GLY A 194 2.21 -4.50 6.74
CA GLY A 194 1.38 -5.63 7.18
C GLY A 194 2.03 -7.03 7.11
N GLU A 195 3.09 -7.23 6.32
CA GLU A 195 3.67 -8.58 6.11
C GLU A 195 4.88 -8.94 7.00
N GLU A 196 5.50 -7.99 7.70
CA GLU A 196 6.68 -8.28 8.55
C GLU A 196 6.34 -8.91 9.92
N ALA A 197 5.06 -9.15 10.24
CA ALA A 197 4.66 -9.61 11.57
C ALA A 197 4.55 -11.15 11.75
N VAL A 198 4.81 -11.97 10.72
CA VAL A 198 4.57 -13.44 10.81
C VAL A 198 5.76 -14.31 10.38
N SER A 199 6.99 -13.83 10.57
CA SER A 199 8.18 -14.64 10.27
C SER A 199 9.17 -14.80 11.44
N ASN A 200 8.81 -14.39 12.66
CA ASN A 200 9.57 -14.74 13.86
C ASN A 200 8.64 -15.21 14.98
N GLY A 201 8.41 -16.52 15.03
CA GLY A 201 7.76 -17.25 16.12
C GLY A 201 8.10 -18.72 16.02
#